data_AF-A0A7W9GF18-F1
#
_entry.id   AF-A0A7W9GF18-F1
#
_cell.length_a   1.000
_cell.length_b   1.000
_cell.length_c   1.000
_cell.angle_alpha   90.00
_cell.angle_beta   90.00
_cell.angle_gamma   90.00
#
_symmetry.space_group_name_H-M   'P 1'
#
loop_
_entity.id
_entity.type
_entity.pdbx_description
1 polymer ?
#
loop_
_entity_poly.entity_id
_entity_poly.type
_entity_poly.pdbx_seq_one_letter_code
_entity_poly.pdbx_strand_id
1 'polypeptide(L)'
;MAGEAAWRTWVETVGRRSPELIRSQVAASGLRGRGGAAGLRGRGGAAGVARAFPWRPSGRRRAALRTRLIANGDEGDPGSYADRLLMEVDPARVLEGLALACFACGARRGLVLVRSEYPRAPAALRQAVEEARADGHLGRRVHGARWIWRWRWWRAPARTWRGRRRR
;
A
#
# COMPACT_ATOMS: atom_id res chain seq x y z
N MET A 1 11.22 -20.54 9.09
CA MET A 1 9.77 -20.27 9.07
C MET A 1 9.35 -20.15 7.62
N ALA A 2 8.75 -21.19 7.04
CA ALA A 2 8.24 -21.11 5.67
C ALA A 2 7.09 -20.10 5.66
N GLY A 3 7.38 -18.87 5.23
CA GLY A 3 6.40 -17.80 5.18
C GLY A 3 5.33 -18.14 4.15
N GLU A 4 4.07 -17.87 4.50
CA GLU A 4 2.94 -18.06 3.59
C GLU A 4 3.17 -17.35 2.25
N ALA A 5 2.72 -18.00 1.17
CA ALA A 5 2.84 -17.47 -0.18
C ALA A 5 2.05 -16.16 -0.32
N ALA A 6 2.65 -15.17 -1.00
CA ALA A 6 1.96 -13.93 -1.32
C ALA A 6 0.71 -14.21 -2.16
N TRP A 7 -0.26 -13.30 -2.09
CA TRP A 7 -1.56 -13.29 -2.77
C TRP A 7 -2.62 -14.29 -2.28
N ARG A 8 -2.29 -15.22 -1.39
CA ARG A 8 -3.27 -16.15 -0.83
C ARG A 8 -4.41 -15.43 -0.10
N THR A 9 -4.05 -14.50 0.80
CA THR A 9 -5.04 -13.75 1.59
C THR A 9 -5.90 -12.87 0.68
N TRP A 10 -5.27 -12.30 -0.35
CA TRP A 10 -5.98 -11.50 -1.36
C TRP A 10 -7.08 -12.29 -2.07
N VAL A 11 -6.76 -13.50 -2.55
CA VAL A 11 -7.74 -14.36 -3.26
C VAL A 11 -8.91 -14.73 -2.35
N GLU A 12 -8.64 -15.12 -1.11
CA GLU A 12 -9.68 -15.46 -0.13
C GLU A 12 -10.58 -14.26 0.20
N THR A 13 -10.04 -13.05 0.09
CA THR A 13 -10.73 -11.81 0.46
C THR A 13 -11.59 -11.27 -0.68
N VAL A 14 -11.02 -11.10 -1.88
CA VAL A 14 -11.58 -10.22 -2.92
C VAL A 14 -12.83 -10.78 -3.63
N GLY A 15 -13.23 -12.01 -3.32
CA GLY A 15 -14.48 -12.62 -3.81
C GLY A 15 -15.50 -12.99 -2.72
N ARG A 16 -15.14 -12.93 -1.44
CA ARG A 16 -15.95 -13.53 -0.35
C ARG A 16 -16.18 -12.62 0.85
N ARG A 17 -15.31 -11.63 1.08
CA ARG A 17 -15.31 -10.83 2.30
C ARG A 17 -15.71 -9.39 2.03
N SER A 18 -16.32 -8.75 3.03
CA SER A 18 -16.66 -7.33 2.98
C SER A 18 -15.48 -6.46 3.42
N PRO A 19 -15.30 -5.24 2.88
CA PRO A 19 -14.30 -4.28 3.37
C PRO A 19 -14.44 -3.98 4.87
N GLU A 20 -15.64 -4.06 5.42
CA GLU A 20 -15.96 -3.92 6.85
C GLU A 20 -15.24 -4.99 7.69
N LEU A 21 -15.23 -6.24 7.22
CA LEU A 21 -14.59 -7.36 7.93
C LEU A 21 -13.07 -7.17 8.06
N ILE A 22 -12.40 -6.73 7.00
CA ILE A 22 -10.94 -6.48 7.08
C ILE A 22 -10.66 -5.37 8.09
N ARG A 23 -11.48 -4.31 8.08
CA ARG A 23 -11.32 -3.20 9.02
C ARG A 23 -11.54 -3.64 10.47
N SER A 24 -12.53 -4.49 10.73
CA SER A 24 -12.76 -5.03 12.08
C SER A 24 -11.62 -5.95 12.52
N GLN A 25 -11.09 -6.80 11.64
CA GLN A 25 -9.93 -7.65 11.92
C GLN A 25 -8.67 -6.83 12.24
N VAL A 26 -8.37 -5.79 11.44
CA VAL A 26 -7.25 -4.89 11.71
C VAL A 26 -7.43 -4.15 13.04
N ALA A 27 -8.65 -3.69 13.35
CA ALA A 27 -8.94 -3.05 14.63
C ALA A 27 -8.76 -4.01 15.82
N ALA A 28 -9.28 -5.24 15.72
CA ALA A 28 -9.19 -6.26 16.75
C ALA A 28 -7.74 -6.73 16.97
N SER A 29 -6.90 -6.75 15.92
CA SER A 29 -5.49 -7.13 16.02
C SER A 29 -4.62 -6.17 16.83
N GLY A 30 -5.10 -4.96 17.09
CA GLY A 30 -4.30 -3.91 17.73
C GLY A 30 -3.14 -3.38 16.88
N LEU A 31 -3.12 -3.64 15.57
CA LEU A 31 -2.05 -3.22 14.66
C LEU A 31 -1.83 -1.69 14.70
N ARG A 32 -0.61 -1.30 15.05
CA ARG A 32 -0.16 0.11 15.10
C ARG A 32 0.67 0.47 13.88
N GLY A 33 0.85 1.78 13.65
CA GLY A 33 1.73 2.28 12.59
C GLY A 33 3.18 1.86 12.85
N ARG A 34 3.88 1.43 11.79
CA ARG A 34 5.27 0.95 11.85
C ARG A 34 6.32 1.99 11.42
N GLY A 35 5.91 3.09 10.78
CA GLY A 35 6.81 4.15 10.33
C GLY A 35 7.04 5.27 11.36
N GLY A 36 7.33 4.93 12.62
CA GLY A 36 7.73 5.91 13.65
C GLY A 36 6.64 6.82 14.24
N ALA A 37 5.48 6.97 13.58
CA ALA A 37 4.38 7.84 14.03
C ALA A 37 3.52 7.27 15.19
N ALA A 38 4.11 6.48 16.10
CA ALA A 38 3.43 5.65 17.09
C ALA A 38 2.50 6.41 18.08
N GLY A 39 2.50 7.75 18.08
CA GLY A 39 1.61 8.60 18.89
C GLY A 39 0.30 9.06 18.21
N LEU A 40 0.14 8.89 16.89
CA LEU A 40 -1.07 9.36 16.19
C LEU A 40 -2.23 8.37 16.30
N ARG A 41 -2.84 8.28 17.49
CA ARG A 41 -4.17 7.68 17.65
C ARG A 41 -5.14 8.40 16.72
N GLY A 42 -5.62 7.69 15.69
CA GLY A 42 -6.70 8.14 14.81
C GLY A 42 -6.32 8.96 13.57
N ARG A 43 -5.03 9.20 13.26
CA ARG A 43 -4.64 9.96 12.04
C ARG A 43 -3.47 9.40 11.21
N GLY A 44 -2.76 8.36 11.65
CA GLY A 44 -1.59 7.87 10.88
C GLY A 44 -1.16 6.41 11.05
N GLY A 45 -1.70 5.63 11.99
CA GLY A 45 -1.44 4.18 12.08
C GLY A 45 -2.32 3.34 11.13
N ALA A 46 -2.11 2.02 11.03
CA ALA A 46 -2.97 1.13 10.23
C ALA A 46 -4.48 1.29 10.54
N ALA A 47 -4.83 1.44 11.83
CA ALA A 47 -6.19 1.79 12.27
C ALA A 47 -6.59 3.27 12.02
N GLY A 48 -5.61 4.18 11.96
CA GLY A 48 -5.79 5.60 11.60
C GLY A 48 -6.06 5.79 10.11
N VAL A 49 -5.43 5.00 9.24
CA VAL A 49 -5.71 4.95 7.80
C VAL A 49 -7.14 4.48 7.57
N ALA A 50 -7.64 3.50 8.33
CA ALA A 50 -9.05 3.10 8.28
C ALA A 50 -10.00 4.24 8.74
N ARG A 51 -9.67 5.00 9.79
CA ARG A 51 -10.50 6.12 10.30
C ARG A 51 -10.40 7.42 9.49
N ALA A 52 -9.29 7.67 8.78
CA ALA A 52 -9.04 8.91 8.05
C ALA A 52 -9.80 9.02 6.71
N PHE A 53 -10.43 7.93 6.24
CA PHE A 53 -11.30 8.01 5.08
C PHE A 53 -12.63 8.68 5.45
N PRO A 54 -13.17 9.60 4.65
CA PRO A 54 -14.41 10.27 5.01
C PRO A 54 -15.61 9.32 4.85
N TRP A 55 -16.07 8.81 5.99
CA TRP A 55 -17.15 7.84 6.17
C TRP A 55 -18.53 8.51 6.12
N ARG A 56 -19.12 8.83 4.96
CA ARG A 56 -20.60 8.94 4.80
C ARG A 56 -21.06 8.74 3.34
N PRO A 57 -22.26 8.17 3.11
CA PRO A 57 -22.70 7.61 1.82
C PRO A 57 -23.43 8.57 0.88
N SER A 58 -23.51 9.87 1.16
CA SER A 58 -24.14 10.84 0.25
C SER A 58 -23.10 11.47 -0.70
N GLY A 59 -23.11 11.05 -1.97
CA GLY A 59 -22.39 11.72 -3.07
C GLY A 59 -21.01 11.17 -3.51
N ARG A 60 -20.47 10.13 -2.87
CA ARG A 60 -19.02 9.80 -2.93
C ARG A 60 -18.55 8.75 -3.94
N ARG A 61 -19.39 8.24 -4.85
CA ARG A 61 -18.93 7.27 -5.87
C ARG A 61 -17.77 7.84 -6.73
N ARG A 62 -17.77 9.16 -6.96
CA ARG A 62 -16.67 9.89 -7.64
C ARG A 62 -15.43 10.11 -6.77
N ALA A 63 -15.57 10.25 -5.45
CA ALA A 63 -14.44 10.47 -4.54
C ALA A 63 -13.61 9.17 -4.35
N ALA A 64 -14.28 8.03 -4.16
CA ALA A 64 -13.63 6.72 -4.09
C ALA A 64 -12.83 6.37 -5.37
N LEU A 65 -13.27 6.87 -6.54
CA LEU A 65 -12.54 6.73 -7.82
C LEU A 65 -11.24 7.56 -7.87
N ARG A 66 -11.11 8.61 -7.04
CA ARG A 66 -9.96 9.53 -7.03
C ARG A 66 -8.96 9.22 -5.93
N THR A 67 -9.40 8.61 -4.84
CA THR A 67 -8.56 8.18 -3.71
C THR A 67 -7.41 7.27 -4.16
N ARG A 68 -6.21 7.56 -3.63
CA ARG A 68 -5.01 6.74 -3.80
C ARG A 68 -4.44 6.41 -2.44
N LEU A 69 -4.01 5.17 -2.26
CA LEU A 69 -3.18 4.78 -1.11
C LEU A 69 -1.73 4.72 -1.53
N ILE A 70 -0.85 5.08 -0.61
CA ILE A 70 0.59 5.10 -0.80
C ILE A 70 1.19 4.19 0.27
N ALA A 71 1.88 3.13 -0.17
CA ALA A 71 2.83 2.42 0.67
C ALA A 71 4.11 3.26 0.72
N ASN A 72 4.43 3.79 1.89
CA ASN A 72 5.59 4.65 2.09
C ASN A 72 6.84 3.78 2.32
N GLY A 73 7.75 3.76 1.36
CA GLY A 73 9.07 3.13 1.48
C GLY A 73 10.21 4.14 1.63
N ASP A 74 9.93 5.35 2.12
CA ASP A 74 10.95 6.35 2.47
C ASP A 74 11.35 6.18 3.94
N GLU A 75 12.27 5.24 4.18
CA GLU A 75 12.84 4.96 5.51
C GLU A 75 14.02 5.92 5.76
N GLY A 76 13.91 6.82 6.73
CA GLY A 76 14.93 7.86 6.99
C GLY A 76 15.85 7.57 8.18
N ASP A 77 15.50 6.61 9.04
CA ASP A 77 16.21 6.36 10.29
C ASP A 77 17.54 5.64 10.05
N PRO A 78 18.67 6.14 10.61
CA PRO A 78 19.98 5.50 10.48
C PRO A 78 19.94 4.05 10.96
N GLY A 79 20.41 3.12 10.13
CA GLY A 79 20.45 1.69 10.45
C GLY A 79 19.14 0.92 10.23
N SER A 80 18.06 1.59 9.83
CA SER A 80 16.81 0.93 9.44
C SER A 80 16.85 0.56 7.95
N TYR A 81 16.51 -0.69 7.64
CA TYR A 81 16.55 -1.25 6.28
C TYR A 81 15.38 -2.21 6.02
N ALA A 82 14.37 -2.23 6.90
CA ALA A 82 13.30 -3.20 6.84
C ALA A 82 12.44 -2.99 5.59
N ASP A 83 12.12 -1.74 5.28
CA ASP A 83 11.31 -1.40 4.11
C ASP A 83 12.07 -1.70 2.81
N ARG A 84 13.39 -1.41 2.80
CA ARG A 84 14.26 -1.78 1.68
C ARG A 84 14.25 -3.29 1.45
N LEU A 85 14.54 -4.09 2.48
CA LEU A 85 14.59 -5.54 2.34
C LEU A 85 13.26 -6.11 1.87
N LEU A 86 12.15 -5.62 2.42
CA LEU A 86 10.83 -6.08 2.03
C LEU A 86 10.56 -5.79 0.55
N MET A 87 10.88 -4.59 0.06
CA MET A 87 10.68 -4.25 -1.36
C MET A 87 11.66 -4.94 -2.31
N GLU A 88 12.88 -5.26 -1.87
CA GLU A 88 13.92 -5.89 -2.71
C GLU A 88 13.80 -7.43 -2.74
N VAL A 89 13.40 -8.05 -1.63
CA VAL A 89 13.38 -9.52 -1.46
C VAL A 89 11.98 -10.09 -1.58
N ASP A 90 10.95 -9.36 -1.14
CA ASP A 90 9.56 -9.81 -1.19
C ASP A 90 8.57 -8.71 -1.60
N PRO A 91 8.71 -8.20 -2.84
CA PRO A 91 7.82 -7.18 -3.38
C PRO A 91 6.37 -7.66 -3.46
N ALA A 92 6.11 -8.96 -3.61
CA ALA A 92 4.76 -9.51 -3.74
C ALA A 92 3.95 -9.30 -2.46
N ARG A 93 4.53 -9.51 -1.26
CA ARG A 93 3.84 -9.19 0.01
C ARG A 93 3.52 -7.70 0.16
N VAL A 94 4.41 -6.81 -0.28
CA VAL A 94 4.14 -5.36 -0.26
C VAL A 94 2.90 -5.03 -1.11
N LEU A 95 2.82 -5.62 -2.31
CA LEU A 95 1.73 -5.39 -3.24
C LEU A 95 0.41 -6.00 -2.73
N GLU A 96 0.44 -7.20 -2.16
CA GLU A 96 -0.73 -7.83 -1.53
C GLU A 96 -1.27 -6.97 -0.37
N GLY A 97 -0.39 -6.52 0.54
CA GLY A 97 -0.78 -5.65 1.64
C GLY A 97 -1.41 -4.34 1.17
N LEU A 98 -0.83 -3.72 0.13
CA LEU A 98 -1.40 -2.52 -0.48
C LEU A 98 -2.75 -2.79 -1.15
N ALA A 99 -2.93 -3.94 -1.81
CA ALA A 99 -4.20 -4.33 -2.41
C ALA A 99 -5.30 -4.51 -1.36
N LEU A 100 -5.01 -5.22 -0.26
CA LEU A 100 -5.90 -5.40 0.88
C LEU A 100 -6.28 -4.06 1.53
N ALA A 101 -5.31 -3.16 1.72
CA ALA A 101 -5.55 -1.83 2.25
C ALA A 101 -6.45 -1.00 1.32
N CYS A 102 -6.20 -1.05 0.01
CA CYS A 102 -7.06 -0.42 -0.99
C CYS A 102 -8.49 -0.96 -0.95
N PHE A 103 -8.65 -2.27 -0.85
CA PHE A 103 -9.97 -2.90 -0.77
C PHE A 103 -10.72 -2.46 0.49
N ALA A 104 -10.07 -2.53 1.66
CA ALA A 104 -10.63 -2.10 2.95
C ALA A 104 -11.07 -0.63 2.95
N CYS A 105 -10.33 0.23 2.24
CA CYS A 105 -10.59 1.67 2.17
C CYS A 105 -11.46 2.09 0.98
N GLY A 106 -11.88 1.15 0.12
CA GLY A 106 -12.61 1.45 -1.12
C GLY A 106 -11.80 2.22 -2.17
N ALA A 107 -10.47 2.27 -2.04
CA ALA A 107 -9.58 2.90 -3.01
C ALA A 107 -9.37 1.98 -4.22
N ARG A 108 -9.23 2.58 -5.41
CA ARG A 108 -9.01 1.86 -6.68
C ARG A 108 -7.59 2.00 -7.24
N ARG A 109 -6.72 2.69 -6.51
CA ARG A 109 -5.35 2.98 -6.93
C ARG A 109 -4.41 2.88 -5.73
N GLY A 110 -3.37 2.08 -5.89
CA GLY A 110 -2.26 1.97 -4.96
C GLY A 110 -0.98 2.48 -5.63
N LEU A 111 -0.11 3.10 -4.83
CA LEU A 111 1.22 3.53 -5.19
C LEU A 111 2.19 2.97 -4.15
N VAL A 112 3.40 2.57 -4.56
CA VAL A 112 4.52 2.43 -3.62
C VAL A 112 5.46 3.60 -3.88
N LEU A 113 5.75 4.35 -2.82
CA LEU A 113 6.80 5.36 -2.82
C LEU A 113 8.11 4.65 -2.52
N VAL A 114 9.03 4.65 -3.49
CA VAL A 114 10.35 4.03 -3.34
C VAL A 114 11.40 5.12 -3.22
N ARG A 115 12.21 5.03 -2.17
CA ARG A 115 13.37 5.91 -1.95
C ARG A 115 14.35 5.83 -3.12
N SER A 116 15.02 6.93 -3.47
CA SER A 116 15.95 6.97 -4.60
C SER A 116 17.16 6.03 -4.43
N GLU A 117 17.52 5.74 -3.19
CA GLU A 117 18.71 4.99 -2.77
C GLU A 117 18.45 3.47 -2.69
N TYR A 118 17.27 2.99 -3.09
CA TYR A 118 16.95 1.56 -3.20
C TYR A 118 17.02 1.13 -4.67
N PRO A 119 18.21 0.82 -5.22
CA PRO A 119 18.38 0.62 -6.65
C PRO A 119 17.65 -0.63 -7.17
N ARG A 120 17.47 -1.66 -6.34
CA ARG A 120 16.88 -2.94 -6.77
C ARG A 120 15.35 -2.97 -6.59
N ALA A 121 14.82 -2.25 -5.60
CA ALA A 121 13.40 -2.23 -5.29
C ALA A 121 12.50 -1.87 -6.50
N PRO A 122 12.84 -0.86 -7.34
CA PRO A 122 12.05 -0.54 -8.53
C PRO A 122 11.92 -1.68 -9.52
N ALA A 123 12.98 -2.46 -9.75
CA ALA A 123 12.97 -3.57 -10.69
C ALA A 123 12.16 -4.74 -10.12
N ALA A 124 12.42 -5.10 -8.85
CA ALA A 124 11.71 -6.17 -8.15
C ALA A 124 10.20 -5.90 -8.06
N LEU A 125 9.79 -4.69 -7.67
CA LEU A 125 8.38 -4.29 -7.61
C LEU A 125 7.72 -4.31 -8.98
N ARG A 126 8.41 -3.90 -10.06
CA ARG A 126 7.86 -3.96 -11.41
C ARG A 126 7.60 -5.39 -11.85
N GLN A 127 8.59 -6.26 -11.66
CA GLN A 127 8.45 -7.67 -11.98
C GLN A 127 7.26 -8.29 -11.25
N ALA A 128 7.17 -8.08 -9.92
CA ALA A 128 6.06 -8.59 -9.12
C ALA A 128 4.69 -8.02 -9.52
N VAL A 129 4.63 -6.77 -10.01
CA VAL A 129 3.38 -6.22 -10.56
C VAL A 129 2.97 -6.92 -11.85
N GLU A 130 3.91 -7.24 -12.74
CA GLU A 130 3.59 -7.94 -13.99
C GLU A 130 3.20 -9.39 -13.75
N GLU A 131 3.89 -10.10 -12.84
CA GLU A 131 3.51 -11.44 -12.37
C GLU A 131 2.09 -11.43 -11.79
N ALA A 132 1.81 -10.52 -10.85
CA ALA A 132 0.49 -10.41 -10.23
C ALA A 132 -0.63 -10.03 -11.23
N ARG A 133 -0.30 -9.38 -12.35
CA ARG A 133 -1.26 -9.13 -13.43
C ARG A 133 -1.50 -10.37 -14.28
N ALA A 134 -0.43 -11.09 -14.62
CA ALA A 134 -0.53 -12.35 -15.37
C ALA A 134 -1.40 -13.36 -14.62
N ASP A 135 -1.25 -13.43 -13.30
CA ASP A 135 -2.02 -14.31 -12.42
C ASP A 135 -3.43 -13.78 -12.06
N GLY A 136 -3.81 -12.61 -12.61
CA GLY A 136 -5.13 -12.01 -12.39
C GLY A 136 -5.36 -11.44 -10.99
N HIS A 137 -4.33 -11.34 -10.15
CA HIS A 137 -4.41 -10.68 -8.84
C HIS A 137 -4.59 -9.16 -8.96
N LEU A 138 -4.05 -8.54 -10.02
CA LEU A 138 -4.11 -7.10 -10.25
C LEU A 138 -4.64 -6.79 -11.66
N GLY A 139 -5.59 -5.86 -11.79
CA GLY A 139 -6.12 -5.51 -13.10
C GLY A 139 -7.46 -4.76 -13.08
N ARG A 140 -8.13 -4.70 -14.24
CA ARG A 140 -9.47 -4.10 -14.38
C ARG A 140 -10.58 -4.97 -13.78
N ARG A 141 -10.36 -6.28 -13.76
CA ARG A 141 -11.16 -7.29 -13.09
C ARG A 141 -10.18 -8.16 -12.31
N VAL A 142 -10.52 -8.45 -11.07
CA VAL A 142 -9.69 -9.26 -10.18
C VAL A 142 -10.58 -10.37 -9.67
N HIS A 143 -10.24 -11.63 -9.97
CA HIS A 143 -10.96 -12.83 -9.50
C HIS A 143 -12.50 -12.74 -9.67
N GLY A 144 -12.95 -12.25 -10.83
CA GLY A 144 -14.38 -12.09 -11.14
C GLY A 144 -15.06 -10.83 -10.57
N ALA A 145 -14.43 -10.13 -9.61
CA ALA A 145 -14.94 -8.89 -9.04
C ALA A 145 -14.56 -7.66 -9.89
N ARG A 146 -15.48 -6.69 -10.01
CA ARG A 146 -15.22 -5.38 -10.66
C ARG A 146 -14.45 -4.46 -9.73
N TRP A 147 -13.19 -4.82 -9.47
CA TRP A 147 -12.25 -3.97 -8.78
C TRP A 147 -11.20 -3.48 -9.79
N ILE A 148 -11.28 -2.21 -10.15
CA ILE A 148 -10.29 -1.60 -11.05
C ILE A 148 -9.13 -1.20 -10.17
N TRP A 149 -8.06 -1.98 -10.19
CA TRP A 149 -6.79 -1.57 -9.61
C TRP A 149 -5.90 -0.95 -10.67
N ARG A 150 -5.28 0.18 -10.36
CA ARG A 150 -4.24 0.77 -11.21
C ARG A 150 -3.02 1.09 -10.38
N TRP A 151 -1.89 0.57 -10.82
CA TRP A 151 -0.57 0.96 -10.37
C TRP A 151 -0.11 2.22 -11.09
N ARG A 152 0.62 3.08 -10.39
CA ARG A 152 1.54 4.04 -11.01
C ARG A 152 2.83 4.11 -10.23
N TRP A 153 3.91 4.29 -10.96
CA TRP A 153 5.22 4.59 -10.39
C TRP A 153 5.32 6.10 -10.11
N TRP A 154 5.83 6.47 -8.94
CA TRP A 154 6.25 7.85 -8.67
C TRP A 154 7.70 7.83 -8.20
N ARG A 155 8.58 8.44 -8.98
CA ARG A 155 9.96 8.71 -8.57
C ARG A 155 10.00 10.12 -8.02
N ALA A 156 10.39 10.28 -6.76
CA ALA A 156 10.69 11.61 -6.25
C ALA A 156 11.82 12.22 -7.10
N PRO A 157 11.71 13.48 -7.55
CA PRO A 157 12.85 14.13 -8.19
C PRO A 157 14.04 14.11 -7.24
N ALA A 158 15.23 13.81 -7.76
CA ALA A 158 16.45 13.85 -6.97
C ALA A 158 16.55 15.23 -6.30
N ARG A 159 16.60 15.27 -4.96
CA ARG A 159 16.83 16.53 -4.24
C ARG A 159 18.23 17.00 -4.57
N THR A 160 18.38 17.86 -5.58
CA THR A 160 19.56 18.73 -5.64
C THR A 160 19.39 19.75 -4.51
N TRP A 161 19.94 19.46 -3.32
CA TRP A 161 20.09 20.46 -2.28
C TRP A 161 21.15 21.45 -2.74
N ARG A 162 20.75 22.46 -3.53
CA ARG A 162 21.54 23.68 -3.67
C ARG A 162 21.18 24.55 -2.49
N GLY A 163 22.03 24.53 -1.47
CA GLY A 163 21.93 25.44 -0.34
C GLY A 163 21.83 26.87 -0.83
N ARG A 164 20.64 27.47 -0.77
CA ARG A 164 20.50 28.92 -0.79
C ARG A 164 21.00 29.41 0.56
N ARG A 165 22.29 29.76 0.62
CA ARG A 165 22.74 30.76 1.60
C ARG A 165 21.92 32.01 1.31
N ARG A 166 20.96 32.31 2.19
CA ARG A 166 20.33 33.63 2.25
C ARG A 166 21.46 34.61 2.54
N ARG A 167 21.74 35.51 1.60
CA ARG A 167 22.36 36.79 1.90
C ARG A 167 21.26 37.74 2.35
#